data_AF-A0A501VTW5-F1
#
_entry.id   AF-A0A501VTW5-F1
#
_cell.length_a   1.000
_cell.length_b   1.000
_cell.length_c   1.000
_cell.angle_alpha   90.00
_cell.angle_beta   90.00
_cell.angle_gamma   90.00
#
_symmetry.space_group_name_H-M   'P 1'
#
loop_
_entity.id
_entity.type
_entity.pdbx_description
1 polymer ?
#
loop_
_entity_poly.entity_id
_entity_poly.type
_entity_poly.pdbx_seq_one_letter_code
_entity_poly.pdbx_strand_id
1 'polypeptide(L)'
;MLQTGEYTTYKEFGNDLIQKLEEGGFTKAIQMHEPPKSKILETPQGIILKYYGFKAKASDTIRHLNRNSYDCLIQYENEDVTFETICNEIIRKYSETENEISLVKNILYIFLKTIAKYPLTSFDICLKEYFIYNGKLTNICRVGSDILTDDTLKKGVNDLNVVLNELDSIGKYTFQELINIISYIAIIEELNYPKILGHWYYRGRADCFGRYVEVLFGNERELKRLLESNSFKNGAKFIHKKEIDRWYFTNEIEKDRIELDVEKNYF
;
A
#
# COMPACT_ATOMS: atom_id res chain seq x y z
N MET A 1 17.44 -9.39 -10.66
CA MET A 1 16.80 -8.09 -10.33
C MET A 1 15.32 -8.40 -10.12
N LEU A 2 14.59 -7.68 -9.25
CA LEU A 2 13.12 -7.81 -9.27
C LEU A 2 12.65 -7.58 -10.70
N GLN A 3 11.63 -8.30 -11.16
CA GLN A 3 11.17 -8.11 -12.52
C GLN A 3 10.79 -6.65 -12.72
N THR A 4 11.30 -6.06 -13.79
CA THR A 4 10.89 -4.72 -14.22
C THR A 4 9.48 -4.82 -14.79
N GLY A 5 8.52 -4.12 -14.19
CA GLY A 5 7.17 -4.05 -14.74
C GLY A 5 6.08 -3.92 -13.67
N GLU A 6 4.86 -3.72 -14.14
CA GLU A 6 3.65 -3.74 -13.31
C GLU A 6 3.21 -5.18 -13.08
N TYR A 7 2.85 -5.53 -11.84
CA TYR A 7 2.31 -6.86 -11.53
C TYR A 7 0.79 -6.82 -11.55
N THR A 8 0.17 -7.91 -11.99
CA THR A 8 -1.30 -7.99 -12.06
C THR A 8 -1.89 -8.19 -10.66
N THR A 9 -1.14 -8.77 -9.73
CA THR A 9 -1.59 -9.05 -8.36
C THR A 9 -0.46 -8.92 -7.34
N TYR A 10 -0.82 -8.73 -6.07
CA TYR A 10 0.16 -8.82 -4.97
C TYR A 10 0.75 -10.22 -4.81
N LYS A 11 0.02 -11.27 -5.17
CA LYS A 11 0.55 -12.64 -5.11
C LYS A 11 1.73 -12.84 -6.04
N GLU A 12 1.62 -12.38 -7.29
CA GLU A 12 2.72 -12.42 -8.26
C GLU A 12 3.92 -11.61 -7.77
N PHE A 13 3.66 -10.37 -7.34
CA PHE A 13 4.70 -9.49 -6.81
C PHE A 13 5.41 -10.07 -5.60
N GLY A 14 4.66 -10.63 -4.64
CA GLY A 14 5.21 -11.26 -3.45
C GLY A 14 6.07 -12.47 -3.73
N ASN A 15 5.64 -13.33 -4.67
CA ASN A 15 6.43 -14.49 -5.07
C ASN A 15 7.77 -14.09 -5.69
N ASP A 16 7.78 -13.08 -6.57
CA ASP A 16 9.02 -12.56 -7.17
C ASP A 16 9.93 -11.94 -6.10
N LEU A 17 9.37 -11.20 -5.14
CA LEU A 17 10.12 -10.63 -4.03
C LEU A 17 10.74 -11.70 -3.12
N ILE A 18 9.98 -12.73 -2.75
CA ILE A 18 10.50 -13.88 -1.99
C ILE A 18 11.64 -14.55 -2.77
N GLN A 19 11.42 -14.88 -4.03
CA GLN A 19 12.45 -15.51 -4.86
C GLN A 19 13.73 -14.66 -4.87
N LYS A 20 13.62 -13.34 -5.01
CA LYS A 20 14.76 -12.44 -5.01
C LYS A 20 15.52 -12.46 -3.67
N LEU A 21 14.80 -12.49 -2.55
CA LEU A 21 15.37 -12.59 -1.22
C LEU A 21 16.12 -13.91 -1.02
N GLU A 22 15.55 -15.01 -1.49
CA GLU A 22 16.16 -16.34 -1.42
C GLU A 22 17.41 -16.47 -2.29
N GLU A 23 17.38 -15.96 -3.52
CA GLU A 23 18.57 -15.83 -4.36
C GLU A 23 19.67 -15.00 -3.68
N GLY A 24 19.26 -14.00 -2.89
CA GLY A 24 20.15 -13.19 -2.07
C GLY A 24 20.69 -13.91 -0.83
N GLY A 25 20.18 -15.10 -0.50
CA GLY A 25 20.54 -15.87 0.69
C GLY A 25 19.92 -15.31 1.98
N PHE A 26 18.73 -14.72 1.91
CA PHE A 26 18.05 -14.14 3.09
C PHE A 26 17.76 -15.19 4.16
N THR A 27 17.12 -16.30 3.81
CA THR A 27 16.89 -17.43 4.71
C THR A 27 18.19 -17.98 5.30
N LYS A 28 19.21 -18.15 4.46
CA LYS A 28 20.54 -18.59 4.92
C LYS A 28 21.12 -17.65 5.98
N ALA A 29 20.98 -16.34 5.79
CA ALA A 29 21.44 -15.34 6.76
C ALA A 29 20.68 -15.42 8.09
N ILE A 30 19.37 -15.71 8.06
CA ILE A 30 18.56 -15.96 9.27
C ILE A 30 19.07 -17.23 9.98
N GLN A 31 19.21 -18.35 9.25
CA GLN A 31 19.70 -19.62 9.80
C GLN A 31 21.11 -19.49 10.41
N MET A 32 21.96 -18.65 9.80
CA MET A 32 23.32 -18.38 10.27
C MET A 32 23.40 -17.30 11.36
N HIS A 33 22.27 -16.75 11.82
CA HIS A 33 22.20 -15.72 12.86
C HIS A 33 23.05 -14.47 12.54
N GLU A 34 23.06 -14.05 11.27
CA GLU A 34 23.84 -12.90 10.80
C GLU A 34 23.34 -11.55 11.38
N PRO A 35 24.22 -10.54 11.53
CA PRO A 35 23.87 -9.24 12.08
C PRO A 35 22.94 -8.40 11.19
N PRO A 36 22.34 -7.33 11.75
CA PRO A 36 21.39 -6.45 11.09
C PRO A 36 21.91 -5.73 9.84
N LYS A 37 21.01 -5.60 8.86
CA LYS A 37 21.25 -5.24 7.44
C LYS A 37 21.70 -6.44 6.58
N SER A 38 21.38 -7.67 6.98
CA SER A 38 21.87 -8.88 6.29
C SER A 38 21.53 -8.92 4.80
N LYS A 39 20.41 -8.29 4.37
CA LYS A 39 20.10 -8.07 2.95
C LYS A 39 19.58 -6.68 2.67
N ILE A 40 20.19 -6.07 1.66
CA ILE A 40 19.74 -4.83 1.06
C ILE A 40 19.34 -5.18 -0.37
N LEU A 41 18.11 -4.84 -0.74
CA LEU A 41 17.63 -4.90 -2.11
C LEU A 41 17.36 -3.48 -2.58
N GLU A 42 17.94 -3.11 -3.70
CA GLU A 42 17.56 -1.90 -4.43
C GLU A 42 16.58 -2.30 -5.53
N THR A 43 15.42 -1.65 -5.56
CA THR A 43 14.38 -1.93 -6.53
C THR A 43 14.62 -1.14 -7.81
N PRO A 44 14.03 -1.55 -8.95
CA PRO A 44 14.09 -0.76 -10.18
C PRO A 44 13.55 0.68 -10.03
N GLN A 45 12.66 0.91 -9.07
CA GLN A 45 12.07 2.22 -8.75
C GLN A 45 12.95 3.06 -7.80
N GLY A 46 14.17 2.62 -7.49
CA GLY A 46 15.08 3.34 -6.59
C GLY A 46 14.71 3.25 -5.10
N ILE A 47 13.83 2.32 -4.73
CA ILE A 47 13.48 2.05 -3.34
C ILE A 47 14.52 1.09 -2.76
N ILE A 48 15.04 1.42 -1.59
CA ILE A 48 16.00 0.59 -0.86
C ILE A 48 15.25 -0.16 0.24
N LEU A 49 15.25 -1.48 0.15
CA LEU A 49 14.66 -2.39 1.12
C LEU A 49 15.76 -2.99 1.99
N LYS A 50 15.79 -2.60 3.27
CA LYS A 50 16.79 -3.08 4.25
C LYS A 50 16.13 -4.10 5.16
N TYR A 51 16.33 -5.38 4.84
CA TYR A 51 15.83 -6.47 5.64
C TYR A 51 16.70 -6.75 6.85
N TYR A 52 16.06 -7.07 7.96
CA TYR A 52 16.74 -7.38 9.20
C TYR A 52 16.96 -8.89 9.32
N GLY A 53 18.15 -9.36 8.92
CA GLY A 53 18.74 -10.56 9.53
C GLY A 53 18.89 -10.28 11.02
N PHE A 54 18.16 -11.05 11.81
CA PHE A 54 18.14 -11.08 13.27
C PHE A 54 18.70 -9.84 14.00
N LYS A 55 17.83 -8.89 14.36
CA LYS A 55 18.20 -7.75 15.25
C LYS A 55 17.32 -7.59 16.47
N ALA A 56 16.36 -8.47 16.69
CA ALA A 56 15.48 -8.23 17.81
C ALA A 56 16.11 -8.69 19.12
N LYS A 57 16.30 -7.74 20.04
CA LYS A 57 16.61 -8.04 21.44
C LYS A 57 15.33 -8.24 22.27
N ALA A 58 14.18 -7.81 21.74
CA ALA A 58 12.88 -8.00 22.37
C ALA A 58 12.43 -9.46 22.19
N SER A 59 12.08 -10.12 23.29
CA SER A 59 11.65 -11.52 23.34
C SER A 59 10.48 -11.83 22.40
N ASP A 60 9.54 -10.90 22.23
CA ASP A 60 8.38 -11.08 21.38
C ASP A 60 8.76 -11.14 19.90
N THR A 61 9.67 -10.27 19.47
CA THR A 61 10.16 -10.25 18.09
C THR A 61 11.12 -11.42 17.83
N ILE A 62 11.93 -11.86 18.80
CA ILE A 62 12.71 -13.12 18.73
C ILE A 62 11.78 -14.32 18.49
N ARG A 63 10.65 -14.38 19.20
CA ARG A 63 9.63 -15.43 19.03
C ARG A 63 8.99 -15.41 17.63
N HIS A 64 8.85 -14.22 17.04
CA HIS A 64 8.39 -14.05 15.66
C HIS A 64 9.47 -14.36 14.61
N LEU A 65 10.76 -14.12 14.90
CA LEU A 65 11.91 -14.40 14.04
C LEU A 65 12.26 -15.90 13.91
N ASN A 66 11.72 -16.77 14.77
CA ASN A 66 11.68 -18.21 14.52
C ASN A 66 10.75 -18.59 13.35
N ARG A 67 9.97 -17.62 12.84
CA ARG A 67 9.34 -17.62 11.52
C ARG A 67 10.13 -16.63 10.67
N ASN A 68 10.32 -16.89 9.38
CA ASN A 68 10.98 -15.92 8.50
C ASN A 68 10.19 -14.59 8.52
N SER A 69 10.64 -13.60 9.31
CA SER A 69 10.08 -12.25 9.32
C SER A 69 10.72 -11.48 8.18
N TYR A 70 9.87 -10.84 7.40
CA TYR A 70 10.24 -9.96 6.31
C TYR A 70 10.32 -8.50 6.77
N ASP A 71 10.50 -8.26 8.08
CA ASP A 71 10.68 -6.92 8.64
C ASP A 71 11.75 -6.16 7.86
N CYS A 72 11.34 -5.03 7.31
CA CYS A 72 12.09 -4.28 6.34
C CYS A 72 12.01 -2.79 6.68
N LEU A 73 13.16 -2.13 6.66
CA LEU A 73 13.20 -0.67 6.60
C LEU A 73 13.18 -0.25 5.13
N ILE A 74 12.16 0.51 4.77
CA ILE A 74 11.97 1.02 3.41
C ILE A 74 12.54 2.43 3.34
N GLN A 75 13.40 2.67 2.37
CA GLN A 75 13.97 3.98 2.10
C GLN A 75 13.71 4.42 0.67
N TYR A 76 13.41 5.70 0.51
CA TYR A 76 13.29 6.36 -0.78
C TYR A 76 14.03 7.71 -0.69
N GLU A 77 14.86 8.01 -1.68
CA GLU A 77 15.74 9.21 -1.68
C GLU A 77 16.58 9.37 -0.40
N ASN A 78 17.09 8.26 0.14
CA ASN A 78 17.85 8.18 1.39
C ASN A 78 17.09 8.50 2.69
N GLU A 79 15.76 8.66 2.63
CA GLU A 79 14.92 8.86 3.81
C GLU A 79 14.12 7.61 4.15
N ASP A 80 13.94 7.36 5.45
CA ASP A 80 13.11 6.28 5.95
C ASP A 80 11.63 6.62 5.70
N VAL A 81 10.92 5.73 5.00
CA VAL A 81 9.49 5.89 4.74
C VAL A 81 8.70 4.96 5.62
N THR A 82 7.80 5.54 6.41
CA THR A 82 6.94 4.82 7.35
C THR A 82 5.48 4.92 6.94
N PHE A 83 4.62 4.12 7.58
CA PHE A 83 3.17 4.29 7.48
C PHE A 83 2.71 5.70 7.81
N GLU A 84 3.27 6.31 8.86
CA GLU A 84 2.95 7.67 9.26
C GLU A 84 3.32 8.68 8.17
N THR A 85 4.47 8.49 7.53
CA THR A 85 4.89 9.31 6.37
C THR A 85 3.82 9.28 5.28
N ILE A 86 3.34 8.10 4.89
CA ILE A 86 2.30 7.96 3.86
C ILE A 86 0.97 8.58 4.30
N CYS A 87 0.56 8.36 5.56
CA CYS A 87 -0.66 8.95 6.09
C CYS A 87 -0.62 10.49 6.04
N ASN A 88 0.50 11.10 6.42
CA ASN A 88 0.68 12.55 6.34
C ASN A 88 0.62 13.07 4.90
N GLU A 89 1.20 12.35 3.94
CA GLU A 89 1.12 12.70 2.52
C GLU A 89 -0.32 12.63 1.98
N ILE A 90 -1.10 11.62 2.38
CA ILE A 90 -2.53 11.54 2.05
C ILE A 90 -3.29 12.73 2.65
N ILE A 91 -3.01 13.10 3.90
CA ILE A 91 -3.64 14.25 4.58
C ILE A 91 -3.37 15.53 3.80
N ARG A 92 -2.10 15.81 3.52
CA ARG A 92 -1.66 17.02 2.81
C ARG A 92 -2.39 17.21 1.49
N LYS A 93 -2.50 16.16 0.68
CA LYS A 93 -3.14 16.22 -0.64
C LYS A 93 -4.58 16.74 -0.58
N TYR A 94 -5.38 16.40 0.44
CA TYR A 94 -6.74 16.95 0.56
C TYR A 94 -6.86 18.17 1.46
N SER A 95 -5.84 18.50 2.28
CA SER A 95 -5.88 19.66 3.18
C SER A 95 -5.29 20.93 2.56
N GLU A 96 -4.37 20.80 1.61
CA GLU A 96 -3.65 21.92 0.98
C GLU A 96 -4.13 22.25 -0.43
N THR A 97 -5.09 21.48 -0.95
CA THR A 97 -5.71 21.71 -2.27
C THR A 97 -6.77 22.81 -2.23
N GLU A 98 -6.97 23.49 -3.36
CA GLU A 98 -8.09 24.43 -3.54
C GLU A 98 -9.39 23.73 -3.97
N ASN A 99 -9.31 22.45 -4.34
CA ASN A 99 -10.45 21.65 -4.78
C ASN A 99 -11.39 21.28 -3.64
N GLU A 100 -12.63 20.90 -3.98
CA GLU A 100 -13.57 20.39 -3.00
C GLU A 100 -13.02 19.13 -2.31
N ILE A 101 -12.93 19.14 -0.98
CA ILE A 101 -12.39 18.03 -0.19
C ILE A 101 -13.09 16.70 -0.51
N SER A 102 -14.40 16.73 -0.78
CA SER A 102 -15.17 15.52 -1.11
C SER A 102 -14.71 14.89 -2.43
N LEU A 103 -14.40 15.72 -3.44
CA LEU A 103 -13.85 15.30 -4.73
C LEU A 103 -12.49 14.67 -4.53
N VAL A 104 -11.59 15.35 -3.81
CA VAL A 104 -10.21 14.87 -3.60
C VAL A 104 -10.17 13.58 -2.79
N LYS A 105 -11.00 13.46 -1.74
CA LYS A 105 -11.12 12.20 -1.00
C LYS A 105 -11.63 11.05 -1.85
N ASN A 106 -12.56 11.30 -2.79
CA ASN A 106 -13.00 10.27 -3.73
C ASN A 106 -11.87 9.85 -4.69
N ILE A 107 -11.07 10.80 -5.19
CA ILE A 107 -9.88 10.53 -6.01
C ILE A 107 -8.89 9.65 -5.24
N LEU A 108 -8.52 10.06 -4.03
CA LEU A 108 -7.58 9.32 -3.16
C LEU A 108 -8.13 7.95 -2.77
N TYR A 109 -9.45 7.82 -2.55
CA TYR A 109 -10.08 6.54 -2.28
C TYR A 109 -9.96 5.58 -3.46
N ILE A 110 -10.24 6.05 -4.68
CA ILE A 110 -10.08 5.24 -5.90
C ILE A 110 -8.62 4.90 -6.15
N PHE A 111 -7.70 5.85 -5.95
CA PHE A 111 -6.27 5.63 -5.99
C PHE A 111 -5.85 4.47 -5.06
N LEU A 112 -6.16 4.57 -3.76
CA LEU A 112 -5.84 3.53 -2.76
C LEU A 112 -6.49 2.20 -3.12
N LYS A 113 -7.74 2.22 -3.59
CA LYS A 113 -8.48 1.01 -3.99
C LYS A 113 -7.80 0.30 -5.15
N THR A 114 -7.35 1.05 -6.17
CA THR A 114 -6.69 0.46 -7.34
C THR A 114 -5.36 -0.17 -6.95
N ILE A 115 -4.53 0.55 -6.18
CA ILE A 115 -3.19 0.06 -5.81
C ILE A 115 -3.23 -1.03 -4.72
N ALA A 116 -4.36 -1.20 -4.03
CA ALA A 116 -4.59 -2.35 -3.14
C ALA A 116 -4.75 -3.66 -3.92
N LYS A 117 -5.06 -3.58 -5.22
CA LYS A 117 -5.21 -4.71 -6.13
C LYS A 117 -4.02 -4.86 -7.09
N TYR A 118 -3.53 -3.76 -7.62
CA TYR A 118 -2.49 -3.75 -8.65
C TYR A 118 -1.24 -3.04 -8.12
N PRO A 119 -0.27 -3.79 -7.55
CA PRO A 119 0.96 -3.18 -7.06
C PRO A 119 1.85 -2.72 -8.21
N LEU A 120 2.59 -1.64 -7.97
CA LEU A 120 3.54 -1.04 -8.93
C LEU A 120 2.90 -0.66 -10.28
N THR A 121 1.59 -0.42 -10.31
CA THR A 121 0.89 -0.01 -11.53
C THR A 121 1.22 1.44 -11.90
N SER A 122 1.04 1.82 -13.18
CA SER A 122 1.10 3.21 -13.61
C SER A 122 -0.06 4.02 -13.03
N PHE A 123 0.23 5.26 -12.64
CA PHE A 123 -0.77 6.20 -12.16
C PHE A 123 -1.91 6.44 -13.17
N ASP A 124 -1.60 6.40 -14.47
CA ASP A 124 -2.60 6.55 -15.54
C ASP A 124 -3.72 5.51 -15.43
N ILE A 125 -3.44 4.33 -14.87
CA ILE A 125 -4.42 3.25 -14.73
C ILE A 125 -5.37 3.50 -13.57
N CYS A 126 -4.95 4.21 -12.51
CA CYS A 126 -5.73 4.41 -11.29
C CYS A 126 -7.10 5.03 -11.55
N LEU A 127 -7.17 5.96 -12.51
CA LEU A 127 -8.34 6.79 -12.77
C LEU A 127 -8.78 6.77 -14.23
N LYS A 128 -8.26 5.85 -15.06
CA LYS A 128 -8.57 5.77 -16.50
C LYS A 128 -10.06 5.66 -16.83
N GLU A 129 -10.85 5.10 -15.92
CA GLU A 129 -12.30 4.91 -16.07
C GLU A 129 -13.12 6.06 -15.48
N TYR A 130 -12.46 7.14 -15.06
CA TYR A 130 -13.06 8.24 -14.33
C TYR A 130 -12.85 9.57 -15.05
N PHE A 131 -13.78 10.50 -14.81
CA PHE A 131 -13.73 11.87 -15.29
C PHE A 131 -14.48 12.77 -14.31
N ILE A 132 -14.29 14.09 -14.41
CA ILE A 132 -15.07 15.05 -13.62
C ILE A 132 -16.33 15.45 -14.41
N TYR A 133 -17.49 15.29 -13.76
CA TYR A 133 -18.77 15.75 -14.28
C TYR A 133 -19.53 16.50 -13.18
N ASN A 134 -19.92 17.75 -13.46
CA ASN A 134 -20.58 18.63 -12.47
C ASN A 134 -19.84 18.69 -11.13
N GLY A 135 -18.51 18.83 -11.17
CA GLY A 135 -17.65 18.91 -9.98
C GLY A 135 -17.45 17.57 -9.25
N LYS A 136 -17.95 16.46 -9.77
CA LYS A 136 -17.89 15.15 -9.12
C LYS A 136 -17.08 14.14 -9.94
N LEU A 137 -16.26 13.35 -9.23
CA LEU A 137 -15.60 12.20 -9.82
C LEU A 137 -16.64 11.16 -10.22
N THR A 138 -16.67 10.82 -11.51
CA THR A 138 -17.71 10.00 -12.10
C THR A 138 -17.07 8.86 -12.90
N ASN A 139 -17.58 7.64 -12.73
CA ASN A 139 -17.11 6.48 -13.50
C ASN A 139 -17.85 6.43 -14.85
N ILE A 140 -17.09 6.35 -15.96
CA ILE A 140 -17.60 6.38 -17.33
C ILE A 140 -18.65 5.28 -17.56
N CYS A 141 -18.40 4.06 -17.07
CA CYS A 141 -19.29 2.92 -17.26
C CYS A 141 -20.62 3.03 -16.48
N ARG A 142 -20.75 4.00 -15.56
CA ARG A 142 -21.95 4.22 -14.76
C ARG A 142 -22.81 5.38 -15.25
N VAL A 143 -22.39 6.10 -16.29
CA VAL A 143 -23.14 7.22 -16.85
C VAL A 143 -23.98 6.71 -18.02
N GLY A 144 -25.23 7.20 -18.11
CA GLY A 144 -26.11 6.89 -19.24
C GLY A 144 -25.55 7.44 -20.56
N SER A 145 -25.78 6.71 -21.66
CA SER A 145 -25.37 7.08 -23.02
C SER A 145 -25.76 8.51 -23.40
N ASP A 146 -26.90 8.97 -22.87
CA ASP A 146 -27.51 10.25 -23.25
C ASP A 146 -26.76 11.46 -22.67
N ILE A 147 -25.86 11.24 -21.70
CA ILE A 147 -25.06 12.29 -21.04
C ILE A 147 -23.62 12.29 -21.59
N LEU A 148 -23.13 11.15 -22.07
CA LEU A 148 -21.76 10.96 -22.53
C LEU A 148 -21.60 11.36 -24.00
N THR A 149 -21.54 12.67 -24.26
CA THR A 149 -20.99 13.15 -25.54
C THR A 149 -19.46 13.15 -25.49
N ASP A 150 -18.81 12.98 -26.64
CA ASP A 150 -17.34 13.02 -26.75
C ASP A 150 -16.75 14.30 -26.16
N ASP A 151 -17.42 15.45 -26.36
CA ASP A 151 -16.97 16.74 -25.83
C ASP A 151 -17.10 16.82 -24.31
N THR A 152 -18.17 16.25 -23.73
CA THR A 152 -18.35 16.18 -22.28
C THR A 152 -17.27 15.31 -21.65
N LEU A 153 -16.96 14.17 -22.26
CA LEU A 153 -15.93 13.26 -21.79
C LEU A 153 -14.55 13.90 -21.88
N LYS A 154 -14.18 14.48 -23.03
CA LYS A 154 -12.89 15.18 -23.21
C LYS A 154 -12.70 16.28 -22.19
N LYS A 155 -13.72 17.12 -21.99
CA LYS A 155 -13.67 18.20 -21.00
C LYS A 155 -13.48 17.63 -19.60
N GLY A 156 -14.28 16.66 -19.19
CA GLY A 156 -14.19 16.13 -17.83
C GLY A 156 -12.92 15.33 -17.55
N VAL A 157 -12.32 14.68 -18.56
CA VAL A 157 -10.99 14.07 -18.45
C VAL A 157 -9.91 15.14 -18.30
N ASN A 158 -10.00 16.23 -19.08
CA ASN A 158 -9.09 17.36 -18.92
C ASN A 158 -9.20 18.02 -17.54
N ASP A 159 -10.43 18.25 -17.07
CA ASP A 159 -10.69 18.77 -15.73
C ASP A 159 -10.10 17.85 -14.65
N LEU A 160 -10.26 16.52 -14.80
CA LEU A 160 -9.62 15.55 -13.91
C LEU A 160 -8.10 15.67 -13.94
N ASN A 161 -7.48 15.73 -15.13
CA ASN A 161 -6.02 15.85 -15.25
C ASN A 161 -5.47 17.12 -14.60
N VAL A 162 -6.20 18.25 -14.68
CA VAL A 162 -5.82 19.48 -13.99
C VAL A 162 -5.78 19.26 -12.48
N VAL A 163 -6.83 18.64 -11.91
CA VAL A 163 -6.87 18.31 -10.48
C VAL A 163 -5.75 17.35 -10.10
N LEU A 164 -5.50 16.30 -10.90
CA LEU A 164 -4.46 15.32 -10.60
C LEU A 164 -3.06 15.95 -10.62
N ASN A 165 -2.77 16.82 -11.58
CA ASN A 165 -1.50 17.54 -11.65
C ASN A 165 -1.29 18.47 -10.45
N GLU A 166 -2.33 19.16 -10.00
CA GLU A 166 -2.28 19.96 -8.76
C GLU A 166 -1.97 19.06 -7.57
N LEU A 167 -2.72 17.97 -7.38
CA LEU A 167 -2.53 17.04 -6.26
C LEU A 167 -1.17 16.34 -6.29
N ASP A 168 -0.60 16.10 -7.48
CA ASP A 168 0.73 15.52 -7.65
C ASP A 168 1.83 16.47 -7.14
N SER A 169 1.61 17.78 -7.27
CA SER A 169 2.51 18.81 -6.77
C SER A 169 2.42 19.08 -5.27
N ILE A 170 1.39 18.55 -4.59
CA ILE A 170 1.20 18.69 -3.15
C ILE A 170 1.90 17.56 -2.40
N GLY A 171 2.69 17.93 -1.40
CA GLY A 171 3.45 17.00 -0.57
C GLY A 171 4.84 16.73 -1.12
N LYS A 172 5.47 15.69 -0.60
CA LYS A 172 6.81 15.27 -1.00
C LYS A 172 6.79 14.33 -2.20
N TYR A 173 5.78 13.46 -2.28
CA TYR A 173 5.76 12.39 -3.27
C TYR A 173 4.67 12.61 -4.33
N THR A 174 5.06 12.40 -5.58
CA THR A 174 4.13 12.20 -6.69
C THR A 174 3.27 10.95 -6.44
N PHE A 175 2.14 10.84 -7.12
CA PHE A 175 1.31 9.66 -7.09
C PHE A 175 2.06 8.43 -7.54
N GLN A 176 2.91 8.51 -8.57
CA GLN A 176 3.68 7.36 -9.03
C GLN A 176 4.65 6.86 -7.96
N GLU A 177 5.31 7.77 -7.25
CA GLU A 177 6.20 7.42 -6.13
C GLU A 177 5.41 6.83 -4.96
N LEU A 178 4.24 7.39 -4.64
CA LEU A 178 3.35 6.82 -3.63
C LEU A 178 2.89 5.41 -4.02
N ILE A 179 2.55 5.14 -5.28
CA ILE A 179 2.22 3.78 -5.75
C ILE A 179 3.39 2.85 -5.46
N ASN A 180 4.59 3.25 -5.86
CA ASN A 180 5.79 2.43 -5.69
C ASN A 180 6.02 2.11 -4.21
N ILE A 181 6.07 3.14 -3.36
CA ILE A 181 6.35 3.00 -1.93
C ILE A 181 5.25 2.21 -1.22
N ILE A 182 3.97 2.53 -1.44
CA ILE A 182 2.84 1.84 -0.80
C ILE A 182 2.82 0.37 -1.22
N SER A 183 3.12 0.05 -2.48
CA SER A 183 3.17 -1.33 -2.95
C SER A 183 4.21 -2.14 -2.19
N TYR A 184 5.42 -1.59 -1.97
CA TYR A 184 6.45 -2.25 -1.17
C TYR A 184 6.05 -2.36 0.31
N ILE A 185 5.49 -1.32 0.93
CA ILE A 185 5.00 -1.40 2.31
C ILE A 185 3.94 -2.50 2.44
N ALA A 186 2.95 -2.51 1.54
CA ALA A 186 1.83 -3.44 1.58
C ALA A 186 2.26 -4.89 1.34
N ILE A 187 3.18 -5.16 0.41
CA ILE A 187 3.66 -6.53 0.19
C ILE A 187 4.48 -7.03 1.39
N ILE A 188 5.26 -6.17 2.03
CA ILE A 188 6.01 -6.55 3.24
C ILE A 188 5.07 -6.91 4.39
N GLU A 189 4.02 -6.12 4.62
CA GLU A 189 2.99 -6.46 5.61
C GLU A 189 2.29 -7.79 5.28
N GLU A 190 1.97 -8.03 4.00
CA GLU A 190 1.37 -9.28 3.54
C GLU A 190 2.28 -10.48 3.82
N LEU A 191 3.59 -10.35 3.57
CA LEU A 191 4.57 -11.42 3.80
C LEU A 191 4.82 -11.67 5.30
N ASN A 192 4.77 -10.63 6.13
CA ASN A 192 4.91 -10.73 7.58
C ASN A 192 3.67 -11.33 8.25
N TYR A 193 2.48 -11.05 7.73
CA TYR A 193 1.21 -11.52 8.28
C TYR A 193 0.29 -12.12 7.21
N PRO A 194 0.73 -13.20 6.54
CA PRO A 194 -0.04 -13.84 5.49
C PRO A 194 -1.26 -14.53 6.07
N LYS A 195 -2.26 -14.80 5.23
CA LYS A 195 -3.41 -15.57 5.68
C LYS A 195 -3.03 -17.03 5.87
N ILE A 196 -3.36 -17.54 7.04
CA ILE A 196 -3.21 -18.96 7.38
C ILE A 196 -4.54 -19.66 7.09
N LEU A 197 -4.50 -20.74 6.30
CA LEU A 197 -5.69 -21.56 6.02
C LEU A 197 -6.32 -22.06 7.32
N GLY A 198 -7.65 -21.96 7.42
CA GLY A 198 -8.41 -22.32 8.63
C GLY A 198 -8.34 -21.27 9.75
N HIS A 199 -7.53 -20.22 9.62
CA HIS A 199 -7.50 -19.11 10.57
C HIS A 199 -8.47 -18.01 10.12
N TRP A 200 -9.40 -17.63 11.01
CA TRP A 200 -10.42 -16.62 10.72
C TRP A 200 -9.90 -15.18 10.72
N TYR A 201 -8.65 -14.98 11.14
CA TYR A 201 -8.07 -13.68 11.39
C TYR A 201 -6.91 -13.40 10.43
N TYR A 202 -7.00 -12.29 9.69
CA TYR A 202 -6.05 -11.83 8.68
C TYR A 202 -5.66 -10.37 8.96
N ARG A 203 -4.36 -10.06 8.89
CA ARG A 203 -3.79 -8.71 9.10
C ARG A 203 -3.26 -8.17 7.78
N GLY A 204 -2.13 -8.69 7.32
CA GLY A 204 -1.52 -8.48 6.01
C GLY A 204 -1.65 -7.06 5.42
N ARG A 205 -1.80 -6.99 4.11
CA ARG A 205 -2.07 -5.71 3.43
C ARG A 205 -3.45 -5.12 3.77
N ALA A 206 -4.39 -5.90 4.30
CA ALA A 206 -5.70 -5.38 4.72
C ALA A 206 -5.57 -4.38 5.86
N ASP A 207 -4.77 -4.67 6.88
CA ASP A 207 -4.47 -3.75 7.99
C ASP A 207 -3.70 -2.52 7.46
N CYS A 208 -2.79 -2.71 6.51
CA CYS A 208 -2.04 -1.62 5.84
C CYS A 208 -3.01 -0.60 5.19
N PHE A 209 -3.83 -1.06 4.25
CA PHE A 209 -4.78 -0.18 3.55
C PHE A 209 -5.91 0.31 4.46
N GLY A 210 -6.34 -0.47 5.44
CA GLY A 210 -7.35 -0.08 6.42
C GLY A 210 -6.94 1.19 7.18
N ARG A 211 -5.67 1.29 7.59
CA ARG A 211 -5.13 2.50 8.23
C ARG A 211 -5.18 3.72 7.29
N TYR A 212 -4.80 3.55 6.03
CA TYR A 212 -4.87 4.64 5.05
C TYR A 212 -6.31 5.10 4.81
N VAL A 213 -7.26 4.17 4.74
CA VAL A 213 -8.69 4.46 4.60
C VAL A 213 -9.24 5.19 5.82
N GLU A 214 -8.90 4.74 7.03
CA GLU A 214 -9.30 5.43 8.26
C GLU A 214 -8.76 6.87 8.29
N VAL A 215 -7.48 7.08 7.99
CA VAL A 215 -6.89 8.42 7.92
C VAL A 215 -7.55 9.28 6.85
N LEU A 216 -7.80 8.73 5.66
CA LEU A 216 -8.47 9.45 4.57
C LEU A 216 -9.84 9.99 5.00
N PHE A 217 -10.61 9.23 5.79
CA PHE A 217 -11.93 9.67 6.24
C PHE A 217 -11.90 10.48 7.54
N GLY A 218 -11.04 10.14 8.49
CA GLY A 218 -10.99 10.71 9.84
C GLY A 218 -9.94 11.80 10.06
N ASN A 219 -9.13 12.10 9.05
CA ASN A 219 -8.13 13.18 9.00
C ASN A 219 -7.01 13.05 10.04
N GLU A 220 -6.36 14.18 10.39
CA GLU A 220 -5.34 14.28 11.43
C GLU A 220 -5.77 13.71 12.78
N ARG A 221 -7.06 13.89 13.13
CA ARG A 221 -7.62 13.32 14.37
C ARG A 221 -7.46 11.80 14.38
N GLU A 222 -7.69 11.17 13.24
CA GLU A 222 -7.57 9.73 13.11
C GLU A 222 -6.12 9.26 13.07
N LEU A 223 -5.24 9.99 12.39
CA LEU A 223 -3.81 9.72 12.44
C LEU A 223 -3.29 9.78 13.88
N LYS A 224 -3.63 10.83 14.63
CA LYS A 224 -3.27 10.97 16.04
C LYS A 224 -3.77 9.79 16.88
N ARG A 225 -5.03 9.39 16.67
CA ARG A 225 -5.61 8.21 17.35
C ARG A 225 -4.80 6.94 17.06
N LEU A 226 -4.44 6.71 15.80
CA LEU A 226 -3.68 5.53 15.37
C LEU A 226 -2.24 5.52 15.93
N LEU A 227 -1.61 6.69 16.02
CA LEU A 227 -0.30 6.86 16.66
C LEU A 227 -0.39 6.52 18.16
N GLU A 228 -1.38 7.08 18.86
CA GLU A 228 -1.61 6.82 20.29
C GLU A 228 -1.96 5.35 20.58
N SER A 229 -2.69 4.68 19.67
CA SER A 229 -3.04 3.25 19.81
C SER A 229 -1.93 2.29 19.40
N ASN A 230 -0.73 2.79 19.10
CA ASN A 230 0.40 2.00 18.60
C ASN A 230 0.08 1.24 17.31
N SER A 231 -0.88 1.69 16.51
CA SER A 231 -1.37 0.96 15.33
C SER A 231 -0.33 0.82 14.23
N PHE A 232 0.76 1.60 14.29
CA PHE A 232 1.89 1.56 13.37
C PHE A 232 3.11 0.78 13.91
N LYS A 233 3.05 0.23 15.14
CA LYS A 233 4.11 -0.63 15.64
C LYS A 233 4.10 -1.98 14.93
N ASN A 234 5.28 -2.59 14.76
CA ASN A 234 5.39 -3.93 14.17
C ASN A 234 4.49 -4.91 14.92
N GLY A 235 3.64 -5.62 14.17
CA GLY A 235 2.70 -6.61 14.71
C GLY A 235 1.50 -6.03 15.45
N ALA A 236 1.33 -4.71 15.45
CA ALA A 236 0.14 -4.09 16.00
C ALA A 236 -1.09 -4.54 15.23
N LYS A 237 -2.06 -5.05 15.99
CA LYS A 237 -3.38 -5.38 15.45
C LYS A 237 -4.09 -4.07 15.09
N PHE A 238 -4.39 -3.91 13.80
CA PHE A 238 -5.37 -2.91 13.40
C PHE A 238 -6.77 -3.40 13.78
N ILE A 239 -7.56 -2.52 14.38
CA ILE A 239 -8.94 -2.83 14.78
C ILE A 239 -9.84 -2.01 13.87
N HIS A 240 -10.46 -2.70 12.92
CA HIS A 240 -11.38 -2.11 11.97
C HIS A 240 -12.52 -1.39 12.68
N LYS A 241 -12.76 -0.15 12.29
CA LYS A 241 -14.03 0.54 12.56
C LYS A 241 -15.20 -0.07 11.81
N LYS A 242 -16.20 -0.54 12.56
CA LYS A 242 -17.43 -1.15 12.00
C LYS A 242 -18.22 -0.16 11.16
N GLU A 243 -18.20 1.13 11.53
CA GLU A 243 -18.94 2.20 10.89
C GLU A 243 -18.51 2.47 9.43
N ILE A 244 -17.28 2.10 9.05
CA ILE A 244 -16.74 2.30 7.70
C ILE A 244 -16.31 0.98 7.04
N ASP A 245 -16.70 -0.17 7.57
CA ASP A 245 -16.25 -1.49 7.11
C ASP A 245 -16.49 -1.71 5.61
N ARG A 246 -17.61 -1.20 5.08
CA ARG A 246 -17.96 -1.24 3.64
C ARG A 246 -16.97 -0.54 2.72
N TRP A 247 -16.12 0.33 3.26
CA TRP A 247 -15.15 1.12 2.50
C TRP A 247 -13.78 0.46 2.45
N TYR A 248 -13.51 -0.55 3.30
CA TYR A 248 -12.26 -1.30 3.23
C TYR A 248 -12.20 -2.18 1.98
N PHE A 249 -10.98 -2.44 1.53
CA PHE A 249 -10.68 -3.21 0.33
C PHE A 249 -10.60 -4.71 0.61
N THR A 250 -11.25 -5.20 1.66
CA THR A 250 -11.16 -6.59 2.13
C THR A 250 -11.51 -7.58 1.02
N ASN A 251 -12.57 -7.31 0.26
CA ASN A 251 -13.00 -8.21 -0.82
C ASN A 251 -12.02 -8.22 -2.00
N GLU A 252 -11.44 -7.08 -2.33
CA GLU A 252 -10.43 -6.94 -3.37
C GLU A 252 -9.16 -7.70 -2.97
N ILE A 253 -8.67 -7.49 -1.74
CA ILE A 253 -7.47 -8.09 -1.19
C ILE A 253 -7.61 -9.61 -1.02
N GLU A 254 -8.76 -10.09 -0.52
CA GLU A 254 -8.96 -11.51 -0.25
C GLU A 254 -8.90 -12.38 -1.53
N LYS A 255 -9.16 -11.80 -2.71
CA LYS A 255 -9.15 -12.52 -4.00
C LYS A 255 -7.75 -12.86 -4.50
N ASP A 256 -6.74 -12.04 -4.19
CA ASP A 256 -5.37 -12.17 -4.71
C ASP A 256 -4.32 -12.21 -3.57
N ARG A 257 -4.73 -12.59 -2.37
CA ARG A 257 -3.87 -12.70 -1.18
C ARG A 257 -2.82 -13.80 -1.32
N ILE A 258 -1.81 -13.72 -0.45
CA ILE A 258 -0.78 -14.74 -0.33
C ILE A 258 -1.20 -15.73 0.77
N GLU A 259 -1.25 -17.01 0.40
CA GLU A 259 -1.48 -18.11 1.34
C GLU A 259 -0.18 -18.89 1.50
N LEU A 260 0.28 -19.02 2.75
CA LEU A 260 1.42 -19.86 3.10
C LEU A 260 0.89 -21.17 3.72
N ASP A 261 1.37 -22.32 3.25
CA ASP A 261 1.01 -23.63 3.80
C ASP A 261 1.61 -23.80 5.20
N VAL A 262 0.81 -24.29 6.15
CA VAL A 262 1.22 -24.52 7.54
C VAL A 262 2.05 -25.80 7.67
N GLU A 263 1.89 -26.73 6.74
CA GLU A 263 2.52 -28.06 6.81
C GLU A 263 3.81 -28.20 6.01
N LYS A 264 4.28 -27.16 5.30
CA LYS A 264 5.57 -27.22 4.58
C LYS A 264 6.40 -25.95 4.72
N ASN A 265 7.59 -26.18 5.26
CA ASN A 265 8.80 -25.37 5.25
C ASN A 265 8.81 -24.30 4.15
N TYR A 266 8.66 -23.03 4.56
CA TYR A 266 9.54 -22.04 3.98
C TYR A 266 10.95 -22.46 4.39
N PHE A 267 11.78 -22.72 3.38
CA PHE A 267 13.10 -23.35 3.46
C PHE A 267 14.02 -22.69 4.49
#